data_AF-A0A2H0WL48-F1
#
_entry.id   AF-A0A2H0WL48-F1
#
_cell.length_a   1.000
_cell.length_b   1.000
_cell.length_c   1.000
_cell.angle_alpha   90.00
_cell.angle_beta   90.00
_cell.angle_gamma   90.00
#
_symmetry.space_group_name_H-M   'P 1'
#
loop_
_entity.id
_entity.type
_entity.pdbx_description
1 polymer ?
#
loop_
_entity_poly.entity_id
_entity_poly.type
_entity_poly.pdbx_seq_one_letter_code
_entity_poly.pdbx_strand_id
1 'polypeptide(L)' 'MKAVEVAFTEFLSGRAPEKRGNGLKLVREVVLANPIDLFFTSGDAEVHLKGDNISFRVTRVSNIVRGCMAKINF' A
#
# COMPACT_ATOMS: atom_id res chain seq x y z
N MET A 1 -7.49 7.52 5.65
CA MET A 1 -7.84 6.88 4.35
C MET A 1 -7.13 7.52 3.15
N LYS A 2 -7.41 8.78 2.79
CA LYS A 2 -6.91 9.41 1.55
C LYS A 2 -5.37 9.38 1.39
N ALA A 3 -4.62 9.51 2.48
CA ALA A 3 -3.16 9.43 2.43
C ALA A 3 -2.63 8.03 2.04
N VAL A 4 -3.29 6.96 2.52
CA VAL A 4 -2.91 5.58 2.19
C VAL A 4 -3.23 5.29 0.73
N GLU A 5 -4.40 5.69 0.26
CA GLU A 5 -4.78 5.57 -1.15
C GLU A 5 -3.76 6.23 -2.08
N VAL A 6 -3.48 7.52 -1.85
CA VAL A 6 -2.50 8.29 -2.63
C VAL A 6 -1.10 7.65 -2.60
N ALA A 7 -0.66 7.09 -1.47
CA ALA A 7 0.63 6.44 -1.36
C ALA A 7 0.78 5.20 -2.26
N PHE A 8 -0.33 4.50 -2.55
CA PHE A 8 -0.36 3.28 -3.35
C PHE A 8 -0.83 3.48 -4.81
N THR A 9 -1.47 4.61 -5.14
CA THR A 9 -2.02 4.86 -6.49
C THR A 9 -1.35 6.03 -7.22
N GLU A 10 -1.04 7.11 -6.52
CA GLU A 10 -0.62 8.35 -7.17
C GLU A 10 0.89 8.46 -7.30
N PHE A 11 1.32 9.21 -8.31
CA PHE A 11 2.71 9.64 -8.45
C PHE A 11 2.89 10.98 -7.73
N LEU A 12 3.51 10.98 -6.56
CA LEU A 12 3.89 12.22 -5.87
C LEU A 12 5.34 12.57 -6.21
N SER A 13 5.53 13.54 -7.11
CA SER A 13 6.84 14.01 -7.60
C SER A 13 7.53 15.03 -6.68
N GLY A 14 7.04 15.23 -5.45
CA GLY A 14 7.42 16.36 -4.58
C GLY A 14 8.87 16.38 -4.08
N ARG A 15 9.70 15.40 -4.42
CA ARG A 15 11.13 15.35 -4.10
C ARG A 15 11.96 15.23 -5.39
N ALA A 16 12.24 16.36 -6.05
CA ALA A 16 13.31 16.40 -7.03
C ALA A 16 14.64 16.10 -6.31
N PRO A 17 15.50 15.17 -6.77
CA PRO A 17 15.64 14.64 -8.13
C PRO A 17 15.20 13.17 -8.31
N GLU A 18 14.33 12.63 -7.46
CA GLU A 18 13.91 11.22 -7.57
C GLU A 18 12.83 11.06 -8.65
N LYS A 19 13.21 10.54 -9.83
CA LYS A 19 12.26 9.89 -10.77
C LYS A 19 11.69 8.56 -10.21
N ARG A 20 11.74 8.35 -8.90
CA ARG A 20 11.11 7.21 -8.24
C ARG A 20 9.64 7.56 -8.03
N GLY A 21 8.74 6.71 -8.50
CA GLY A 21 7.37 6.72 -7.96
C GLY A 21 7.38 6.50 -6.45
N ASN A 22 6.26 6.76 -5.78
CA ASN A 22 6.14 6.48 -4.36
C ASN A 22 6.61 5.05 -4.06
N GLY A 23 7.42 4.85 -3.01
CA GLY A 23 8.00 3.53 -2.70
C GLY A 23 6.95 2.43 -2.53
N LEU A 24 5.76 2.79 -2.04
CA LEU A 24 4.62 1.88 -1.86
C LEU A 24 3.95 1.47 -3.18
N LYS A 25 4.06 2.26 -4.25
CA LYS A 25 3.62 1.87 -5.59
C LYS A 25 4.48 0.72 -6.15
N LEU A 26 5.81 0.83 -6.02
CA LEU A 26 6.72 -0.24 -6.43
C LEU A 26 6.47 -1.52 -5.62
N VAL A 27 6.25 -1.39 -4.31
CA VAL A 27 5.89 -2.52 -3.45
C VAL A 27 4.62 -3.20 -3.96
N ARG A 28 3.58 -2.44 -4.30
CA ARG A 28 2.37 -3.00 -4.94
C ARG A 28 2.72 -3.76 -6.21
N GLU A 29 3.47 -3.19 -7.14
CA GLU A 29 3.83 -3.85 -8.40
C GLU A 29 4.56 -5.19 -8.17
N VAL A 30 5.50 -5.24 -7.21
CA VAL A 30 6.22 -6.47 -6.84
C VAL A 30 5.27 -7.50 -6.25
N VAL A 31 4.38 -7.09 -5.34
CA VAL A 31 3.37 -7.97 -4.73
C VAL A 31 2.38 -8.49 -5.77
N LEU A 32 2.07 -7.69 -6.80
CA LEU A 32 1.20 -8.11 -7.91
C LEU A 32 1.85 -9.13 -8.84
N ALA A 33 3.17 -9.06 -9.01
CA ALA A 33 3.92 -9.92 -9.92
C ALA A 33 4.36 -11.25 -9.30
N ASN A 34 4.16 -11.44 -8.00
CA ASN A 34 4.61 -12.61 -7.25
C ASN A 34 3.47 -13.14 -6.37
N PRO A 35 3.50 -14.42 -5.95
CA PRO A 35 2.51 -14.99 -5.02
C PRO A 35 2.78 -14.48 -3.59
N ILE A 36 2.74 -13.16 -3.40
CA ILE A 36 3.01 -12.50 -2.12
C ILE A 36 1.70 -11.89 -1.63
N ASP A 37 1.43 -12.05 -0.34
CA ASP A 37 0.34 -11.36 0.32
C ASP A 37 0.88 -10.15 1.09
N LEU A 38 0.28 -8.98 0.87
CA LEU A 38 0.57 -7.77 1.62
C LEU A 38 -0.67 -7.29 2.37
N PHE A 39 -0.52 -7.14 3.68
CA PHE A 39 -1.42 -6.35 4.51
C PHE A 39 -0.68 -5.09 4.98
N PHE A 40 -1.27 -3.92 4.78
CA PHE A 40 -0.75 -2.65 5.27
C PHE A 40 -1.85 -1.88 5.98
N THR A 41 -1.55 -1.26 7.12
CA THR A 41 -2.49 -0.39 7.83
C THR A 41 -1.78 0.83 8.38
N SER A 42 -2.48 1.97 8.36
CA SER A 42 -2.03 3.23 8.93
C SER A 42 -3.22 4.11 9.29
N GLY A 43 -3.28 4.54 10.55
CA GLY A 43 -4.40 5.30 11.07
C GLY A 43 -5.72 4.52 10.95
N ASP A 44 -6.67 5.09 10.21
CA ASP A 44 -8.03 4.59 9.99
C ASP A 44 -8.19 3.81 8.67
N ALA A 45 -7.09 3.38 8.04
CA ALA A 45 -7.13 2.74 6.74
C ALA A 45 -6.20 1.53 6.63
N GLU A 46 -6.64 0.54 5.87
CA GLU A 46 -5.89 -0.67 5.56
C GLU A 46 -5.93 -0.99 4.06
N VAL A 47 -4.96 -1.79 3.61
CA VAL A 47 -4.78 -2.28 2.25
C VAL A 47 -4.49 -3.76 2.31
N HIS A 48 -5.18 -4.51 1.46
CA HIS A 48 -4.94 -5.94 1.26
C HIS A 48 -4.60 -6.20 -0.20
N LEU A 49 -3.50 -6.90 -0.44
CA LEU A 49 -3.12 -7.47 -1.73
C LEU A 49 -2.92 -8.97 -1.54
N LYS A 50 -3.57 -9.80 -2.36
CA LYS A 50 -3.48 -11.26 -2.30
C LYS A 50 -3.12 -11.86 -3.64
N GLY A 51 -1.98 -12.55 -3.73
CA GLY A 51 -1.26 -12.90 -4.97
C GLY A 51 -2.05 -13.58 -6.09
N ASP A 52 -3.19 -14.21 -5.80
CA ASP A 52 -3.88 -15.05 -6.79
C ASP A 52 -5.11 -14.39 -7.44
N ASN A 53 -5.66 -13.30 -6.86
CA ASN A 53 -6.87 -12.63 -7.40
C ASN A 53 -6.97 -11.18 -6.91
N ILE A 54 -6.06 -10.34 -7.39
CA ILE A 54 -5.70 -9.11 -6.69
C ILE A 54 -6.70 -7.99 -6.99
N SER A 55 -7.60 -7.75 -6.04
CA SER A 55 -8.31 -6.46 -5.94
C SER A 55 -7.56 -5.56 -4.96
N PHE A 56 -6.80 -4.59 -5.48
CA PHE A 56 -6.29 -3.51 -4.64
C PHE A 56 -7.49 -2.75 -4.08
N ARG A 57 -7.69 -2.84 -2.76
CA ARG A 57 -8.77 -2.12 -2.07
C ARG A 57 -8.22 -1.47 -0.82
N VAL A 58 -8.47 -0.18 -0.70
CA VAL A 58 -8.27 0.57 0.54
C VAL A 58 -9.58 0.56 1.29
N THR A 59 -9.61 0.03 2.51
CA THR A 59 -10.78 0.03 3.38
C THR A 59 -10.57 0.94 4.57
N ARG A 60 -11.63 1.61 5.00
CA ARG A 60 -11.64 2.34 6.28
C ARG A 60 -11.92 1.35 7.40
N VAL A 61 -11.15 1.43 8.47
CA VAL A 61 -11.29 0.58 9.65
C VAL A 61 -11.63 1.38 10.90
N SER A 62 -12.41 0.79 11.80
CA SER A 62 -12.72 1.35 13.12
C SER A 62 -11.57 1.16 14.12
N ASN A 63 -10.75 0.13 13.92
CA ASN A 63 -9.57 -0.14 14.74
C ASN A 63 -8.41 0.74 14.28
N ILE A 64 -8.31 1.93 14.85
CA ILE A 64 -7.27 2.90 14.50
C ILE A 64 -5.91 2.42 15.02
N VAL A 65 -4.96 2.25 14.10
CA VAL A 65 -3.56 1.99 14.44
C VAL A 65 -2.84 3.33 14.62
N ARG A 66 -2.28 3.56 15.82
CA ARG A 66 -1.38 4.70 16.05
C ARG A 66 -0.02 4.40 15.45
N GLY A 67 0.21 4.85 14.22
CA GLY A 67 1.40 4.56 13.43
C GLY A 67 1.05 3.77 12.16
N CYS A 68 1.98 2.95 11.68
CA CYS A 68 1.74 2.05 10.55
C CYS A 68 2.25 0.65 10.85
N MET A 69 1.66 -0.35 10.18
CA MET A 69 2.07 -1.74 10.25
C MET A 69 2.00 -2.34 8.84
N ALA A 70 3.00 -3.17 8.52
CA ALA A 70 3.02 -3.98 7.30
C ALA A 70 3.24 -5.44 7.69
N LYS A 71 2.45 -6.34 7.11
CA LYS A 71 2.64 -7.79 7.20
C LYS A 71 2.75 -8.35 5.79
N ILE A 72 3.83 -9.05 5.53
CA ILE A 72 4.13 -9.71 4.26
C ILE A 72 4.11 -11.21 4.53
N ASN A 73 3.37 -11.98 3.72
CA ASN A 73 3.46 -13.44 3.72
C ASN A 73 3.95 -13.90 2.34
N PHE A 74 4.83 -14.91 2.36
CA PHE A 74 5.47 -15.52 1.19
C PHE A 74 4.99 -16.95 1.01
#